data_AF-A0A7H4P6T8-F1
#
_entry.id   AF-A0A7H4P6T8-F1
#
_cell.length_a   1.000
_cell.length_b   1.000
_cell.length_c   1.000
_cell.angle_alpha   90.00
_cell.angle_beta   90.00
_cell.angle_gamma   90.00
#
_symmetry.space_group_name_H-M   'P 1'
#
loop_
_entity.id
_entity.type
_entity.pdbx_description
1 polymer ?
#
loop_
_entity_poly.entity_id
_entity_poly.type
_entity_poly.pdbx_seq_one_letter_code
_entity_poly.pdbx_strand_id
1 'polypeptide(L)'
;MFRFQRMLSMQAQACQKLSRAILLREPYLHDTHFERAFMHLDAALDRVKASGAPAEQIKALGFLLNNLRAIDAQLATIESVQTTAQFSNNTENLLADDQPGGFGDVWLRLRSNMSPESALFRHAVRMSLVLCAGYAFIQLTGLNHGYWILLTSLFVCQPNYNATRHRLALRIIGTLIGVAIGLPVLLLVPSVEGQLFLIVLTGVLFFAFRNVQYAHATMFITLLVLLCFNLLGEGFEVALPRIFDTLIGCAIAWAAVSFIWPDWKFRNLPRVLEQAINANCRYLDAILEQYHQGRDNRLAYRIARRAAHNRDGELASVVSNLSTEPRAGSQIRETAFRLLCLNHTFTSYISALGAHREKLTTPDILALLDDAVCYVDDALHHSPADEQRVQQALASLQTRIQHLDPRAESKEPLVLQQIGLLLALLPEICRLQQQVEIQPE
;
A
#
# COMPACT_ATOMS: atom_id res chain seq x y z
N MET A 1 17.10 -14.20 -20.80
CA MET A 1 15.94 -13.40 -20.33
C MET A 1 14.64 -14.19 -20.20
N PHE A 2 14.10 -14.84 -21.24
CA PHE A 2 12.82 -15.59 -21.14
C PHE A 2 12.75 -16.60 -19.98
N ARG A 3 13.81 -17.35 -19.71
CA ARG A 3 13.86 -18.31 -18.59
C ARG A 3 13.82 -17.63 -17.21
N PHE A 4 14.46 -16.47 -17.06
CA PHE A 4 14.37 -15.65 -15.84
C PHE A 4 12.95 -15.12 -15.64
N GLN A 5 12.31 -14.62 -16.71
CA GLN A 5 10.91 -14.18 -16.67
C GLN A 5 9.97 -15.32 -16.26
N ARG A 6 10.17 -16.53 -16.81
CA ARG A 6 9.40 -17.72 -16.42
C ARG A 6 9.58 -18.05 -14.94
N MET A 7 10.81 -18.02 -14.44
CA MET A 7 11.10 -18.27 -13.02
C MET A 7 10.39 -17.26 -12.12
N LEU A 8 10.49 -15.97 -12.44
CA LEU A 8 9.78 -14.90 -11.73
C LEU A 8 8.26 -15.12 -11.73
N SER A 9 7.68 -15.54 -12.86
CA SER A 9 6.25 -15.85 -12.95
C SER A 9 5.86 -17.05 -12.09
N MET A 10 6.69 -18.09 -12.02
CA MET A 10 6.45 -19.25 -11.15
C MET A 10 6.48 -18.84 -9.67
N GLN A 11 7.46 -18.02 -9.27
CA GLN A 11 7.54 -17.50 -7.90
C GLN A 11 6.35 -16.61 -7.54
N ALA A 12 5.89 -15.77 -8.48
CA ALA A 12 4.69 -14.96 -8.28
C ALA A 12 3.43 -15.83 -8.04
N GLN A 13 3.27 -16.92 -8.80
CA GLN A 13 2.18 -17.89 -8.60
C GLN A 13 2.31 -18.62 -7.26
N ALA A 14 3.54 -18.98 -6.85
CA ALA A 14 3.80 -19.59 -5.55
C ALA A 14 3.39 -18.66 -4.39
N CYS A 15 3.73 -17.37 -4.47
CA CYS A 15 3.29 -16.35 -3.50
C CYS A 15 1.75 -16.21 -3.46
N GLN A 16 1.06 -16.27 -4.60
CA GLN A 16 -0.41 -16.26 -4.64
C GLN A 16 -1.01 -17.51 -3.98
N LYS A 17 -0.46 -18.69 -4.25
CA LYS A 17 -0.88 -19.95 -3.61
C LYS A 17 -0.67 -19.88 -2.10
N LEU A 18 0.48 -19.38 -1.64
CA LEU A 18 0.76 -19.17 -0.23
C LEU A 18 -0.24 -18.21 0.42
N SER A 19 -0.53 -17.08 -0.22
CA SER A 19 -1.54 -16.12 0.27
C SER A 19 -2.93 -16.78 0.43
N ARG A 20 -3.34 -17.58 -0.56
CA ARG A 20 -4.60 -18.35 -0.49
C ARG A 20 -4.58 -19.39 0.64
N ALA A 21 -3.47 -20.10 0.81
CA ALA A 21 -3.30 -21.07 1.88
C ALA A 21 -3.41 -20.41 3.26
N ILE A 22 -2.80 -19.24 3.46
CA ILE A 22 -2.93 -18.44 4.68
C ILE A 22 -4.39 -18.02 4.93
N LEU A 23 -5.09 -17.52 3.90
CA LEU A 23 -6.49 -17.12 4.00
C LEU A 23 -7.42 -18.27 4.37
N LEU A 24 -7.19 -19.45 3.79
CA LEU A 24 -7.97 -20.66 4.04
C LEU A 24 -7.50 -21.44 5.28
N ARG A 25 -6.39 -21.03 5.90
CA ARG A 25 -5.71 -21.74 6.99
C ARG A 25 -5.32 -23.18 6.62
N GLU A 26 -4.91 -23.37 5.38
CA GLU A 26 -4.44 -24.64 4.82
C GLU A 26 -2.90 -24.67 4.75
N PRO A 27 -2.28 -25.86 4.78
CA PRO A 27 -0.83 -25.97 4.60
C PRO A 27 -0.44 -25.57 3.17
N TYR A 28 0.67 -24.85 3.05
CA TYR A 28 1.26 -24.51 1.76
C TYR A 28 2.14 -25.67 1.27
N LEU A 29 1.88 -26.15 0.05
CA LEU A 29 2.69 -27.15 -0.63
C LEU A 29 3.54 -26.46 -1.70
N HIS A 30 4.86 -26.61 -1.60
CA HIS A 30 5.79 -26.02 -2.54
C HIS A 30 5.87 -26.83 -3.84
N ASP A 31 6.08 -26.16 -4.97
CA ASP A 31 6.03 -26.80 -6.29
C ASP A 31 7.39 -27.42 -6.64
N THR A 32 7.44 -28.74 -6.80
CA THR A 32 8.70 -29.45 -7.12
C THR A 32 9.27 -29.11 -8.51
N HIS A 33 8.50 -28.47 -9.39
CA HIS A 33 8.97 -28.08 -10.72
C HIS A 33 10.04 -26.97 -10.69
N PHE A 34 10.23 -26.27 -9.56
CA PHE A 34 11.27 -25.26 -9.41
C PHE A 34 12.67 -25.82 -9.64
N GLU A 35 12.98 -27.02 -9.14
CA GLU A 35 14.28 -27.68 -9.34
C GLU A 35 14.62 -27.81 -10.83
N ARG A 36 13.69 -28.33 -11.62
CA ARG A 36 13.87 -28.50 -13.07
C ARG A 36 14.02 -27.15 -13.78
N ALA A 37 13.27 -26.13 -13.33
CA ALA A 37 13.36 -24.79 -13.89
C ALA A 37 14.74 -24.15 -13.60
N PHE A 38 15.31 -24.35 -12.41
CA PHE A 38 16.66 -23.89 -12.07
C PHE A 38 17.72 -24.61 -12.89
N MET A 39 17.65 -25.95 -13.01
CA MET A 39 18.58 -26.71 -13.85
C MET A 39 18.64 -26.20 -15.29
N HIS A 40 17.48 -25.86 -15.88
CA HIS A 40 17.43 -25.28 -17.22
C HIS A 40 17.97 -23.84 -17.30
N LEU A 41 17.88 -23.08 -16.21
CA LEU A 41 18.42 -21.73 -16.10
C LEU A 41 19.95 -21.77 -15.99
N ASP A 42 20.50 -22.70 -15.19
CA ASP A 42 21.94 -22.95 -15.08
C ASP A 42 22.55 -23.33 -16.43
N ALA A 43 21.99 -24.37 -17.08
CA ALA A 43 22.46 -24.81 -18.38
C ALA A 43 22.37 -23.70 -19.46
N ALA A 44 21.44 -22.77 -19.31
CA ALA A 44 21.35 -21.61 -20.19
C ALA A 44 22.44 -20.58 -19.91
N LEU A 45 22.75 -20.33 -18.63
CA LEU A 45 23.84 -19.44 -18.22
C LEU A 45 25.21 -19.98 -18.64
N ASP A 46 25.43 -21.29 -18.51
CA ASP A 46 26.67 -21.93 -18.95
C ASP A 46 26.88 -21.78 -20.46
N ARG A 47 25.83 -21.91 -21.27
CA ARG A 47 25.89 -21.66 -22.72
C ARG A 47 26.21 -20.20 -23.04
N VAL A 48 25.63 -19.25 -22.30
CA VAL A 48 25.93 -17.82 -22.48
C VAL A 48 27.38 -17.52 -22.10
N LYS A 49 27.87 -18.13 -21.02
CA LYS A 49 29.28 -18.04 -20.62
C LYS A 49 30.22 -18.61 -21.67
N ALA A 50 29.87 -19.75 -22.26
CA ALA A 50 30.63 -20.36 -23.35
C ALA A 50 30.61 -19.55 -24.65
N SER A 51 29.58 -18.73 -24.87
CA SER A 51 29.46 -17.88 -26.07
C SER A 51 30.33 -16.61 -26.06
N GLY A 52 31.12 -16.39 -24.99
CA GLY A 52 32.02 -15.24 -24.88
C GLY A 52 31.34 -13.94 -24.47
N ALA A 53 30.18 -14.01 -23.80
CA ALA A 53 29.49 -12.81 -23.30
C ALA A 53 30.34 -12.06 -22.25
N PRO A 54 30.16 -10.73 -22.09
CA PRO A 54 30.90 -9.94 -21.12
C PRO A 54 30.81 -10.51 -19.69
N ALA A 55 31.95 -10.64 -19.01
CA ALA A 55 32.04 -11.25 -17.69
C ALA A 55 31.14 -10.54 -16.64
N GLU A 56 31.02 -9.22 -16.75
CA GLU A 56 30.18 -8.41 -15.87
C GLU A 56 28.68 -8.76 -16.00
N GLN A 57 28.19 -8.95 -17.22
CA GLN A 57 26.80 -9.35 -17.48
C GLN A 57 26.51 -10.75 -16.97
N ILE A 58 27.45 -11.68 -17.16
CA ILE A 58 27.34 -13.06 -16.64
C ILE A 58 27.28 -13.02 -15.10
N LYS A 59 28.13 -12.21 -14.46
CA LYS A 59 28.14 -12.04 -13.01
C LYS A 59 26.82 -11.48 -12.49
N ALA A 60 26.27 -10.45 -13.15
CA ALA A 60 24.97 -9.87 -12.81
C ALA A 60 23.83 -10.90 -12.92
N LEU A 61 23.80 -11.70 -13.99
CA LEU A 61 22.81 -12.77 -14.15
C LEU A 61 22.98 -13.89 -13.12
N GLY A 62 24.23 -14.19 -12.73
CA GLY A 62 24.53 -15.13 -11.65
C GLY A 62 23.96 -14.66 -10.29
N PHE A 63 24.12 -13.37 -9.96
CA PHE A 63 23.49 -12.79 -8.77
C PHE A 63 21.97 -12.87 -8.83
N LEU A 64 21.37 -12.60 -9.99
CA LEU A 64 19.92 -12.73 -10.17
C LEU A 64 19.46 -14.18 -9.95
N LEU A 65 20.17 -15.17 -10.51
CA LEU A 65 19.88 -16.58 -10.29
C LEU A 65 19.97 -16.96 -8.80
N ASN A 66 21.01 -16.50 -8.10
CA ASN A 66 21.18 -16.78 -6.67
C ASN A 66 20.06 -16.16 -5.83
N ASN A 67 19.61 -14.94 -6.16
CA ASN A 67 18.46 -14.33 -5.51
C ASN A 67 17.17 -15.14 -5.75
N LEU A 68 16.94 -15.61 -6.98
CA LEU A 68 15.79 -16.46 -7.27
C LEU A 68 15.83 -17.76 -6.47
N ARG A 69 16.99 -18.43 -6.36
CA ARG A 69 17.14 -19.61 -5.49
C ARG A 69 16.89 -19.30 -4.03
N ALA A 70 17.34 -18.15 -3.53
CA ALA A 70 17.11 -17.76 -2.15
C ALA A 70 15.61 -17.56 -1.85
N ILE A 71 14.86 -16.95 -2.78
CA ILE A 71 13.40 -16.81 -2.67
C ILE A 71 12.73 -18.19 -2.69
N ASP A 72 13.15 -19.07 -3.59
CA ASP A 72 12.62 -20.43 -3.69
C ASP A 72 12.85 -21.24 -2.41
N ALA A 73 14.07 -21.20 -1.89
CA ALA A 73 14.42 -21.82 -0.61
C ALA A 73 13.57 -21.28 0.54
N GLN A 74 13.28 -19.97 0.58
CA GLN A 74 12.37 -19.40 1.57
C GLN A 74 10.95 -19.95 1.42
N LEU A 75 10.43 -20.06 0.19
CA LEU A 75 9.11 -20.64 -0.08
C LEU A 75 9.04 -22.13 0.34
N ALA A 76 10.05 -22.92 0.00
CA ALA A 76 10.15 -24.31 0.43
C ALA A 76 10.29 -24.44 1.96
N THR A 77 11.01 -23.53 2.60
CA THR A 77 11.15 -23.51 4.07
C THR A 77 9.82 -23.20 4.76
N ILE A 78 8.88 -22.49 4.12
CA ILE A 78 7.56 -22.25 4.73
C ILE A 78 6.79 -23.55 4.91
N GLU A 79 6.86 -24.47 3.95
CA GLU A 79 6.25 -25.81 4.06
C GLU A 79 6.86 -26.60 5.23
N SER A 80 8.20 -26.59 5.37
CA SER A 80 8.88 -27.30 6.46
C SER A 80 8.65 -26.66 7.83
N VAL A 81 8.61 -25.32 7.91
CA VAL A 81 8.30 -24.57 9.14
C VAL A 81 6.85 -24.78 9.56
N GLN A 82 5.88 -24.85 8.65
CA GLN A 82 4.49 -25.19 8.99
C GLN A 82 4.38 -26.60 9.61
N THR A 83 5.17 -27.54 9.09
CA THR A 83 5.24 -28.91 9.61
C THR A 83 5.91 -28.96 10.99
N THR A 84 6.93 -28.12 11.22
CA THR A 84 7.71 -28.09 12.47
C THR A 84 7.07 -27.24 13.57
N ALA A 85 6.37 -26.17 13.22
CA ALA A 85 5.69 -25.27 14.16
C ALA A 85 4.50 -25.92 14.85
N GLN A 86 3.96 -27.02 14.31
CA GLN A 86 3.01 -27.88 15.04
C GLN A 86 3.64 -28.57 16.27
N PHE A 87 4.97 -28.61 16.39
CA PHE A 87 5.70 -29.37 17.42
C PHE A 87 6.63 -28.55 18.33
N SER A 88 6.79 -27.22 18.16
CA SER A 88 7.67 -26.42 19.03
C SER A 88 7.15 -25.02 19.33
N ASN A 89 6.93 -24.75 20.63
CA ASN A 89 6.68 -23.42 21.21
C ASN A 89 7.96 -22.57 21.24
N ASN A 90 8.51 -22.22 20.07
CA ASN A 90 9.67 -21.31 20.00
C ASN A 90 9.21 -19.85 20.00
N THR A 91 9.28 -19.22 21.17
CA THR A 91 9.02 -17.81 21.46
C THR A 91 9.81 -16.84 20.57
N GLU A 92 10.95 -17.28 20.02
CA GLU A 92 11.83 -16.48 19.15
C GLU A 92 11.27 -16.24 17.74
N ASN A 93 10.33 -17.07 17.28
CA ASN A 93 9.66 -16.92 15.99
C ASN A 93 8.29 -16.25 16.08
N LEU A 94 7.83 -15.89 17.28
CA LEU A 94 6.58 -15.16 17.45
C LEU A 94 6.66 -13.86 16.65
N LEU A 95 5.76 -13.72 15.67
CA LEU A 95 5.45 -12.42 15.09
C LEU A 95 5.09 -11.49 16.25
N ALA A 96 5.40 -10.20 16.13
CA ALA A 96 4.81 -9.21 17.02
C ALA A 96 3.29 -9.45 16.97
N ASP A 97 2.75 -9.97 18.06
CA ASP A 97 1.39 -10.45 18.07
C ASP A 97 0.48 -9.23 18.07
N ASP A 98 0.04 -8.84 16.87
CA ASP A 98 -0.96 -7.79 16.70
C ASP A 98 -2.36 -8.29 17.09
N GLN A 99 -2.53 -9.52 17.59
CA GLN A 99 -3.79 -9.93 18.17
C GLN A 99 -4.04 -9.17 19.49
N PRO A 100 -5.25 -8.64 19.73
CA PRO A 100 -5.56 -7.94 20.96
C PRO A 100 -5.52 -8.93 22.13
N GLY A 101 -4.35 -9.06 22.78
CA GLY A 101 -4.11 -9.98 23.88
C GLY A 101 -4.82 -9.61 25.20
N GLY A 102 -5.53 -8.47 25.24
CA GLY A 102 -6.35 -8.08 26.38
C GLY A 102 -6.97 -6.68 26.23
N PHE A 103 -7.90 -6.34 27.11
CA PHE A 103 -8.57 -5.02 27.15
C PHE A 103 -7.58 -3.84 27.25
N GLY A 104 -6.44 -4.03 27.91
CA GLY A 104 -5.39 -3.01 28.00
C GLY A 104 -4.76 -2.70 26.63
N ASP A 105 -4.58 -3.70 25.78
CA ASP A 105 -4.00 -3.54 24.45
C ASP A 105 -5.01 -2.90 23.48
N VAL A 106 -6.29 -3.26 23.60
CA VAL A 106 -7.40 -2.58 22.92
C VAL A 106 -7.46 -1.10 23.32
N TRP A 107 -7.35 -0.79 24.61
CA TRP A 107 -7.33 0.59 25.11
C TRP A 107 -6.12 1.37 24.62
N LEU A 108 -4.93 0.75 24.62
CA LEU A 108 -3.71 1.38 24.11
C LEU A 108 -3.86 1.72 22.63
N ARG A 109 -4.42 0.82 21.82
CA ARG A 109 -4.68 1.05 20.38
C ARG A 109 -5.77 2.07 20.13
N LEU A 110 -6.83 2.08 20.95
CA LEU A 110 -7.87 3.09 20.86
C LEU A 110 -7.27 4.46 21.17
N ARG A 111 -6.52 4.57 22.28
CA ARG A 111 -5.83 5.79 22.70
C ARG A 111 -4.81 6.27 21.67
N SER A 112 -4.04 5.36 21.06
CA SER A 112 -3.07 5.72 20.02
C SER A 112 -3.75 6.20 18.73
N ASN A 113 -4.98 5.77 18.48
CA ASN A 113 -5.80 6.25 17.37
C ASN A 113 -6.69 7.44 17.73
N MET A 114 -6.85 7.83 19.00
CA MET A 114 -7.57 9.03 19.42
C MET A 114 -6.73 10.31 19.19
N SER A 115 -6.24 10.48 17.98
CA SER A 115 -5.54 11.66 17.53
C SER A 115 -6.14 12.16 16.22
N PRO A 116 -6.18 13.49 15.99
CA PRO A 116 -6.56 14.05 14.69
C PRO A 116 -5.67 13.58 13.54
N GLU A 117 -4.48 13.03 13.82
CA GLU A 117 -3.59 12.45 12.82
C GLU A 117 -4.10 11.09 12.29
N SER A 118 -4.81 10.31 13.12
CA SER A 118 -5.38 9.03 12.69
C SER A 118 -6.49 9.23 11.67
N ALA A 119 -6.36 8.59 10.50
CA ALA A 119 -7.38 8.58 9.47
C ALA A 119 -8.70 7.96 9.94
N LEU A 120 -8.61 6.93 10.80
CA LEU A 120 -9.78 6.25 11.37
C LEU A 120 -10.56 7.19 12.29
N PHE A 121 -9.87 7.94 13.15
CA PHE A 121 -10.50 8.89 14.06
C PHE A 121 -11.17 10.05 13.32
N ARG A 122 -10.47 10.64 12.34
CA ARG A 122 -11.05 11.68 11.48
C ARG A 122 -12.32 11.20 10.78
N HIS A 123 -12.29 9.99 10.21
CA HIS A 123 -13.47 9.41 9.57
C HIS A 123 -14.60 9.15 10.58
N ALA A 124 -14.32 8.57 11.75
CA ALA A 124 -15.33 8.29 12.76
C ALA A 124 -16.05 9.56 13.25
N VAL A 125 -15.32 10.63 13.53
CA VAL A 125 -15.91 11.92 13.94
C VAL A 125 -16.69 12.55 12.78
N ARG A 126 -16.13 12.54 11.55
CA ARG A 126 -16.83 13.04 10.35
C ARG A 126 -18.15 12.30 10.14
N MET A 127 -18.16 10.97 10.22
CA MET A 127 -19.36 10.16 10.09
C MET A 127 -20.39 10.48 11.17
N SER A 128 -19.95 10.64 12.41
CA SER A 128 -20.83 11.00 13.52
C SER A 128 -21.51 12.35 13.29
N LEU A 129 -20.74 13.36 12.83
CA LEU A 129 -21.26 14.68 12.50
C LEU A 129 -22.20 14.65 11.28
N VAL A 130 -21.86 13.90 10.24
CA VAL A 130 -22.70 13.71 9.04
C VAL A 130 -24.05 13.12 9.40
N LEU A 131 -24.07 12.04 10.19
CA LEU A 131 -25.31 11.39 10.60
C LEU A 131 -26.13 12.27 11.54
N CYS A 132 -25.47 12.96 12.49
CA CYS A 132 -26.13 13.90 13.38
C CYS A 132 -26.79 15.06 12.60
N ALA A 133 -26.05 15.68 11.67
CA ALA A 133 -26.56 16.76 10.84
C ALA A 133 -27.71 16.28 9.93
N GLY A 134 -27.57 15.11 9.30
CA GLY A 134 -28.63 14.52 8.50
C GLY A 134 -29.89 14.21 9.31
N TYR A 135 -29.75 13.70 10.54
CA TYR A 135 -30.88 13.41 11.42
C TYR A 135 -31.57 14.70 11.89
N ALA A 136 -30.79 15.71 12.30
CA ALA A 136 -31.32 17.02 12.66
C ALA A 136 -32.09 17.65 11.49
N PHE A 137 -31.56 17.55 10.26
CA PHE A 137 -32.25 18.03 9.06
C PHE A 137 -33.60 17.33 8.84
N ILE A 138 -33.68 16.02 9.03
CA ILE A 138 -34.93 15.25 8.92
C ILE A 138 -35.96 15.73 9.95
N GLN A 139 -35.53 15.91 11.22
CA GLN A 139 -36.43 16.38 12.28
C GLN A 139 -36.96 17.80 12.06
N LEU A 140 -36.13 18.69 11.49
CA LEU A 140 -36.53 20.08 11.20
C LEU A 140 -37.46 20.19 9.99
N THR A 141 -37.28 19.34 8.98
CA THR A 141 -38.05 19.40 7.72
C THR A 141 -39.30 18.54 7.74
N GLY A 142 -39.38 17.54 8.60
CA GLY A 142 -40.53 16.62 8.67
C GLY A 142 -40.70 15.78 7.40
N LEU A 143 -39.63 15.56 6.63
CA LEU A 143 -39.68 14.83 5.36
C LEU A 143 -40.14 13.38 5.54
N ASN A 144 -41.20 13.00 4.82
CA ASN A 144 -41.57 11.60 4.64
C ASN A 144 -40.41 10.86 3.96
N HIS A 145 -40.03 9.69 4.48
CA HIS A 145 -38.91 8.88 3.98
C HIS A 145 -37.49 9.47 4.14
N GLY A 146 -37.31 10.51 4.96
CA GLY A 146 -36.01 11.19 5.15
C GLY A 146 -34.85 10.29 5.61
N TYR A 147 -35.11 9.07 6.11
CA TYR A 147 -34.08 8.08 6.45
C TYR A 147 -33.15 7.72 5.27
N TRP A 148 -33.56 7.99 4.02
CA TRP A 148 -32.72 7.83 2.83
C TRP A 148 -31.59 8.84 2.74
N ILE A 149 -31.74 10.02 3.32
CA ILE A 149 -30.67 11.02 3.46
C ILE A 149 -29.54 10.39 4.27
N LEU A 150 -29.86 9.85 5.45
CA LEU A 150 -28.89 9.19 6.34
C LEU A 150 -28.21 8.00 5.65
N LEU A 151 -28.99 7.13 5.02
CA LEU A 151 -28.47 5.94 4.34
C LEU A 151 -27.54 6.33 3.18
N THR A 152 -27.91 7.37 2.43
CA THR A 152 -27.08 7.87 1.33
C THR A 152 -25.80 8.48 1.87
N SER A 153 -25.88 9.36 2.86
CA SER A 153 -24.69 9.96 3.50
C SER A 153 -23.74 8.90 4.06
N LEU A 154 -24.28 7.84 4.67
CA LEU A 154 -23.50 6.70 5.18
C LEU A 154 -22.73 5.98 4.07
N PHE A 155 -23.38 5.68 2.94
CA PHE A 155 -22.76 4.90 1.86
C PHE A 155 -21.79 5.69 1.00
N VAL A 156 -22.00 6.99 0.84
CA VAL A 156 -21.16 7.83 -0.01
C VAL A 156 -19.97 8.40 0.76
N CYS A 157 -20.10 8.66 2.06
CA CYS A 157 -19.01 9.18 2.85
C CYS A 157 -17.94 8.10 3.06
N GLN A 158 -16.74 8.39 2.61
CA GLN A 158 -15.57 7.50 2.72
C GLN A 158 -14.49 8.19 3.56
N PRO A 159 -13.49 7.44 4.04
CA PRO A 159 -12.37 8.03 4.78
C PRO A 159 -11.66 9.14 4.00
N ASN A 160 -11.48 8.94 2.69
CA ASN A 160 -10.74 9.85 1.81
C ASN A 160 -11.68 10.75 1.00
N TYR A 161 -11.28 12.00 0.77
CA TYR A 161 -12.01 12.93 -0.10
C TYR A 161 -12.29 12.40 -1.51
N ASN A 162 -11.26 11.94 -2.24
CA ASN A 162 -11.45 11.48 -3.63
C ASN A 162 -12.37 10.27 -3.71
N ALA A 163 -12.27 9.35 -2.74
CA ALA A 163 -13.16 8.20 -2.64
C ALA A 163 -14.62 8.65 -2.40
N THR A 164 -14.83 9.64 -1.52
CA THR A 164 -16.15 10.23 -1.28
C THR A 164 -16.68 10.89 -2.55
N ARG A 165 -15.91 11.76 -3.22
CA ARG A 165 -16.31 12.44 -4.46
C ARG A 165 -16.70 11.46 -5.56
N HIS A 166 -15.93 10.39 -5.74
CA HIS A 166 -16.23 9.36 -6.71
C HIS A 166 -17.54 8.63 -6.37
N ARG A 167 -17.73 8.23 -5.09
CA ARG A 167 -18.98 7.59 -4.65
C ARG A 167 -20.20 8.49 -4.77
N LEU A 168 -20.06 9.77 -4.46
CA LEU A 168 -21.12 10.77 -4.64
C LEU A 168 -21.59 10.81 -6.10
N ALA A 169 -20.66 10.93 -7.05
CA ALA A 169 -20.99 10.96 -8.48
C ALA A 169 -21.68 9.67 -8.92
N LEU A 170 -21.14 8.51 -8.56
CA LEU A 170 -21.74 7.21 -8.91
C LEU A 170 -23.13 7.01 -8.25
N ARG A 171 -23.32 7.50 -7.02
CA ARG A 171 -24.61 7.43 -6.32
C ARG A 171 -25.67 8.27 -7.02
N ILE A 172 -25.32 9.51 -7.38
CA ILE A 172 -26.22 10.42 -8.09
C ILE A 172 -26.59 9.84 -9.46
N ILE A 173 -25.59 9.47 -10.28
CA ILE A 173 -25.81 8.90 -11.61
C ILE A 173 -26.64 7.61 -11.53
N GLY A 174 -26.27 6.68 -10.65
CA GLY A 174 -26.99 5.42 -10.50
C GLY A 174 -28.44 5.61 -10.05
N THR A 175 -28.70 6.56 -9.14
CA THR A 175 -30.05 6.84 -8.66
C THR A 175 -30.89 7.49 -9.76
N LEU A 176 -30.36 8.48 -10.48
CA LEU A 176 -31.05 9.14 -11.58
C LEU A 176 -31.43 8.14 -12.68
N ILE A 177 -30.49 7.29 -13.10
CA ILE A 177 -30.76 6.23 -14.09
C ILE A 177 -31.78 5.24 -13.54
N GLY A 178 -31.66 4.84 -12.27
CA GLY A 178 -32.59 3.92 -11.62
C GLY A 178 -34.03 4.45 -11.58
N VAL A 179 -34.22 5.74 -11.27
CA VAL A 179 -35.54 6.38 -11.30
C VAL A 179 -36.04 6.54 -12.74
N ALA A 180 -35.17 6.99 -13.67
CA ALA A 180 -35.53 7.19 -15.07
C ALA A 180 -35.97 5.89 -15.76
N ILE A 181 -35.37 4.74 -15.41
CA ILE A 181 -35.79 3.42 -15.89
C ILE A 181 -36.99 2.90 -15.08
N GLY A 182 -37.01 3.14 -13.77
CA GLY A 182 -38.03 2.64 -12.87
C GLY A 182 -39.42 3.15 -13.21
N LEU A 183 -39.56 4.45 -13.48
CA LEU A 183 -40.86 5.07 -13.80
C LEU A 183 -41.55 4.43 -15.01
N PRO A 184 -40.90 4.26 -16.19
CA PRO A 184 -41.46 3.49 -17.30
C PRO A 184 -41.79 2.04 -16.93
N VAL A 185 -40.94 1.37 -16.15
CA VAL A 185 -41.18 -0.02 -15.72
C VAL A 185 -42.44 -0.13 -14.87
N LEU A 186 -42.68 0.82 -13.96
CA LEU A 186 -43.91 0.86 -13.15
C LEU A 186 -45.17 1.00 -14.02
N LEU A 187 -45.09 1.75 -15.13
CA LEU A 187 -46.21 1.94 -16.07
C LEU A 187 -46.43 0.72 -16.97
N LEU A 188 -45.34 0.10 -17.46
CA LEU A 188 -45.39 -0.99 -18.43
C LEU A 188 -45.65 -2.36 -17.79
N VAL A 189 -45.35 -2.53 -16.50
CA VAL A 189 -45.50 -3.79 -15.76
C VAL A 189 -46.40 -3.59 -14.54
N PRO A 190 -47.72 -3.44 -14.73
CA PRO A 190 -48.67 -3.27 -13.62
C PRO A 190 -48.97 -4.58 -12.88
N SER A 191 -48.63 -5.74 -13.46
CA SER A 191 -48.91 -7.05 -12.84
C SER A 191 -48.04 -7.31 -11.61
N VAL A 192 -48.64 -7.89 -10.58
CA VAL A 192 -47.96 -8.23 -9.33
C VAL A 192 -46.87 -9.28 -9.58
N GLU A 193 -47.15 -10.28 -10.41
CA GLU A 193 -46.19 -11.34 -10.77
C GLU A 193 -44.98 -10.76 -11.51
N GLY A 194 -45.21 -9.79 -12.41
CA GLY A 194 -44.15 -9.10 -13.13
C GLY A 194 -43.28 -8.27 -12.19
N GLN A 195 -43.88 -7.56 -11.25
CA GLN A 195 -43.15 -6.78 -10.24
C GLN A 195 -42.35 -7.67 -9.30
N LEU A 196 -42.91 -8.77 -8.82
CA LEU A 196 -42.19 -9.75 -7.98
C LEU A 196 -40.99 -10.34 -8.71
N PHE A 197 -41.14 -10.71 -9.99
CA PHE A 197 -40.03 -11.18 -10.82
C PHE A 197 -38.93 -10.10 -10.95
N LEU A 198 -39.31 -8.87 -11.24
CA LEU A 198 -38.36 -7.76 -11.37
C LEU A 198 -37.68 -7.41 -10.06
N ILE A 199 -38.37 -7.53 -8.91
CA ILE A 199 -37.79 -7.36 -7.58
C ILE A 199 -36.69 -8.41 -7.36
N VAL A 200 -36.96 -9.68 -7.62
CA VAL A 200 -35.94 -10.74 -7.48
C VAL A 200 -34.77 -10.47 -8.43
N LEU A 201 -35.04 -10.15 -9.69
CA LEU A 201 -34.02 -9.88 -10.69
C LEU A 201 -33.13 -8.70 -10.31
N THR A 202 -33.72 -7.55 -9.97
CA THR A 202 -32.99 -6.34 -9.57
C THR A 202 -32.23 -6.55 -8.25
N GLY A 203 -32.78 -7.32 -7.31
CA GLY A 203 -32.11 -7.72 -6.08
C GLY A 203 -30.85 -8.57 -6.34
N VAL A 204 -30.95 -9.59 -7.18
CA VAL A 204 -29.81 -10.43 -7.58
C VAL A 204 -28.74 -9.58 -8.27
N LEU A 205 -29.13 -8.71 -9.20
CA LEU A 205 -28.21 -7.83 -9.92
C LEU A 205 -27.53 -6.83 -8.96
N PHE A 206 -28.24 -6.29 -7.97
CA PHE A 206 -27.62 -5.46 -6.92
C PHE A 206 -26.50 -6.21 -6.20
N PHE A 207 -26.74 -7.43 -5.72
CA PHE A 207 -25.74 -8.22 -5.02
C PHE A 207 -24.57 -8.66 -5.92
N ALA A 208 -24.83 -8.91 -7.21
CA ALA A 208 -23.79 -9.24 -8.18
C ALA A 208 -22.85 -8.05 -8.44
N PHE A 209 -23.39 -6.83 -8.53
CA PHE A 209 -22.61 -5.64 -8.88
C PHE A 209 -22.08 -4.82 -7.69
N ARG A 210 -22.57 -5.01 -6.47
CA ARG A 210 -22.23 -4.15 -5.30
C ARG A 210 -20.74 -3.99 -5.01
N ASN A 211 -19.93 -5.01 -5.32
CA ASN A 211 -18.49 -5.03 -5.05
C ASN A 211 -17.63 -4.68 -6.29
N VAL A 212 -18.24 -4.56 -7.47
CA VAL A 212 -17.52 -4.38 -8.75
C VAL A 212 -17.87 -3.04 -9.39
N GLN A 213 -19.17 -2.71 -9.51
CA GLN A 213 -19.66 -1.52 -10.20
C GLN A 213 -20.73 -0.79 -9.37
N TYR A 214 -20.30 0.15 -8.54
CA TYR A 214 -21.16 0.81 -7.56
C TYR A 214 -22.31 1.63 -8.18
N ALA A 215 -22.14 2.24 -9.36
CA ALA A 215 -23.23 2.93 -10.06
C ALA A 215 -24.34 1.95 -10.49
N HIS A 216 -23.99 0.81 -11.09
CA HIS A 216 -24.94 -0.23 -11.46
C HIS A 216 -25.66 -0.79 -10.23
N ALA A 217 -24.93 -1.06 -9.15
CA ALA A 217 -25.54 -1.47 -7.89
C ALA A 217 -26.55 -0.42 -7.37
N THR A 218 -26.20 0.87 -7.42
CA THR A 218 -27.10 1.96 -7.01
C THR A 218 -28.34 2.05 -7.90
N MET A 219 -28.21 1.82 -9.20
CA MET A 219 -29.34 1.75 -10.12
C MET A 219 -30.29 0.60 -9.76
N PHE A 220 -29.76 -0.62 -9.59
CA PHE A 220 -30.57 -1.80 -9.28
C PHE A 220 -31.24 -1.72 -7.91
N ILE A 221 -30.57 -1.22 -6.87
CA ILE A 221 -31.22 -1.02 -5.55
C ILE A 221 -32.32 0.04 -5.61
N THR A 222 -32.16 1.05 -6.47
CA THR A 222 -33.19 2.08 -6.64
C THR A 222 -34.42 1.50 -7.34
N LEU A 223 -34.22 0.72 -8.41
CA LEU A 223 -35.29 -0.01 -9.09
C LEU A 223 -36.02 -0.98 -8.14
N LEU A 224 -35.25 -1.76 -7.37
CA LEU A 224 -35.79 -2.70 -6.39
C LEU A 224 -36.73 -1.98 -5.42
N VAL A 225 -36.27 -0.88 -4.84
CA VAL A 225 -37.04 -0.11 -3.86
C VAL A 225 -38.30 0.48 -4.49
N LEU A 226 -38.22 1.07 -5.69
CA LEU A 226 -39.40 1.60 -6.38
C LEU A 226 -40.45 0.51 -6.65
N LEU A 227 -40.02 -0.68 -7.08
CA LEU A 227 -40.92 -1.81 -7.29
C LEU A 227 -41.57 -2.27 -5.98
N CYS A 228 -40.81 -2.33 -4.87
CA CYS A 228 -41.35 -2.67 -3.55
C CYS A 228 -42.41 -1.66 -3.07
N PHE A 229 -42.17 -0.35 -3.23
CA PHE A 229 -43.16 0.67 -2.88
C PHE A 229 -44.34 0.69 -3.84
N ASN A 230 -44.14 0.34 -5.11
CA ASN A 230 -45.25 0.24 -6.06
C ASN A 230 -46.25 -0.87 -5.69
N LEU A 231 -45.79 -1.99 -5.13
CA LEU A 231 -46.67 -3.02 -4.57
C LEU A 231 -47.50 -2.53 -3.38
N LEU A 232 -47.04 -1.48 -2.69
CA LEU A 232 -47.77 -0.80 -1.60
C LEU A 232 -48.64 0.36 -2.10
N GLY A 233 -48.63 0.64 -3.41
CA GLY A 233 -49.38 1.74 -4.03
C GLY A 233 -48.65 3.10 -4.07
N GLU A 234 -47.40 3.18 -3.59
CA GLU A 234 -46.65 4.43 -3.42
C GLU A 234 -45.47 4.60 -4.40
N GLY A 235 -45.38 3.74 -5.43
CA GLY A 235 -44.19 3.66 -6.31
C GLY A 235 -43.81 4.98 -7.00
N PHE A 236 -44.80 5.76 -7.46
CA PHE A 236 -44.57 7.06 -8.10
C PHE A 236 -44.26 8.17 -7.11
N GLU A 237 -44.90 8.16 -5.94
CA GLU A 237 -44.71 9.17 -4.89
C GLU A 237 -43.29 9.13 -4.33
N VAL A 238 -42.68 7.95 -4.35
CA VAL A 238 -41.37 7.66 -3.78
C VAL A 238 -40.21 7.96 -4.76
N ALA A 239 -40.49 8.12 -6.05
CA ALA A 239 -39.49 8.37 -7.09
C ALA A 239 -38.79 9.74 -6.95
N LEU A 240 -39.55 10.82 -6.75
CA LEU A 240 -39.00 12.16 -6.57
C LEU A 240 -38.23 12.32 -5.24
N PRO A 241 -38.78 11.91 -4.07
CA PRO A 241 -38.04 11.88 -2.82
C PRO A 241 -36.70 11.17 -2.94
N ARG A 242 -36.62 10.08 -3.73
CA ARG A 242 -35.36 9.36 -3.91
C ARG A 242 -34.25 10.23 -4.51
N ILE A 243 -34.59 11.09 -5.47
CA ILE A 243 -33.63 12.01 -6.10
C ILE A 243 -33.23 13.08 -5.09
N PHE A 244 -34.20 13.74 -4.45
CA PHE A 244 -33.92 14.81 -3.49
C PHE A 244 -33.14 14.32 -2.28
N ASP A 245 -33.55 13.22 -1.66
CA ASP A 245 -32.86 12.63 -0.50
C ASP A 245 -31.44 12.21 -0.85
N THR A 246 -31.23 11.70 -2.07
CA THR A 246 -29.89 11.36 -2.55
C THR A 246 -29.03 12.61 -2.70
N LEU A 247 -29.55 13.68 -3.30
CA LEU A 247 -28.84 14.94 -3.47
C LEU A 247 -28.49 15.59 -2.12
N ILE A 248 -29.43 15.60 -1.18
CA ILE A 248 -29.23 16.15 0.16
C ILE A 248 -28.20 15.31 0.93
N GLY A 249 -28.35 13.98 0.94
CA GLY A 249 -27.40 13.09 1.60
C GLY A 249 -25.98 13.20 1.02
N CYS A 250 -25.88 13.36 -0.31
CA CYS A 250 -24.64 13.64 -1.01
C CYS A 250 -24.05 15.01 -0.63
N ALA A 251 -24.87 16.06 -0.56
CA ALA A 251 -24.42 17.40 -0.18
C ALA A 251 -23.89 17.45 1.26
N ILE A 252 -24.56 16.82 2.22
CA ILE A 252 -24.10 16.74 3.62
C ILE A 252 -22.75 16.01 3.70
N ALA A 253 -22.63 14.86 3.04
CA ALA A 253 -21.38 14.09 3.04
C ALA A 253 -20.24 14.85 2.33
N TRP A 254 -20.55 15.56 1.24
CA TRP A 254 -19.58 16.40 0.52
C TRP A 254 -19.10 17.57 1.38
N ALA A 255 -20.02 18.28 2.06
CA ALA A 255 -19.68 19.38 2.96
C ALA A 255 -18.78 18.89 4.11
N ALA A 256 -19.14 17.76 4.73
CA ALA A 256 -18.36 17.18 5.81
C ALA A 256 -16.94 16.83 5.38
N VAL A 257 -16.75 16.18 4.23
CA VAL A 257 -15.40 15.83 3.75
C VAL A 257 -14.58 17.05 3.30
N SER A 258 -15.25 18.15 2.95
CA SER A 258 -14.61 19.39 2.49
C SER A 258 -14.21 20.30 3.66
N PHE A 259 -14.98 20.33 4.74
CA PHE A 259 -14.77 21.27 5.85
C PHE A 259 -14.26 20.61 7.14
N ILE A 260 -14.55 19.32 7.39
CA ILE A 260 -14.17 18.63 8.63
C ILE A 260 -12.89 17.82 8.41
N TRP A 261 -11.77 18.35 8.90
CA TRP A 261 -10.40 17.83 8.70
C TRP A 261 -10.16 17.40 7.25
N PRO A 262 -10.19 18.34 6.31
CA PRO A 262 -9.97 18.02 4.92
C PRO A 262 -8.61 17.34 4.73
N ASP A 263 -8.60 16.20 4.03
CA ASP A 263 -7.42 15.36 3.88
C ASP A 263 -6.23 16.07 3.22
N TRP A 264 -6.50 17.09 2.39
CA TRP A 264 -5.49 17.93 1.76
C TRP A 264 -4.64 18.73 2.76
N LYS A 265 -5.20 19.10 3.93
CA LYS A 265 -4.47 19.84 4.98
C LYS A 265 -3.62 18.95 5.90
N PHE A 266 -3.78 17.63 5.83
CA PHE A 266 -3.17 16.69 6.78
C PHE A 266 -2.20 15.69 6.14
N ARG A 267 -1.96 15.81 4.84
CA ARG A 267 -0.93 15.06 4.13
C ARG A 267 0.18 16.00 3.71
N ASN A 268 0.91 16.48 4.72
CA ASN A 268 2.21 17.08 4.53
C ASN A 268 3.10 16.03 3.87
N LEU A 269 3.15 16.02 2.53
CA LEU A 269 4.09 15.22 1.76
C LEU A 269 5.51 15.33 2.36
N PRO A 270 6.00 16.52 2.79
CA PRO A 270 7.25 16.62 3.55
C PRO A 270 7.32 15.70 4.77
N ARG A 271 6.30 15.74 5.64
CA ARG A 271 6.27 14.96 6.88
C ARG A 271 6.21 13.46 6.64
N VAL A 272 5.41 13.01 5.67
CA VAL A 272 5.30 11.57 5.36
C VAL A 272 6.58 11.07 4.70
N LEU A 273 7.19 11.89 3.85
CA LEU A 273 8.50 11.60 3.27
C LEU A 273 9.58 11.51 4.36
N GLU A 274 9.66 12.47 5.26
CA GLU A 274 10.58 12.48 6.41
C GLU A 274 10.39 11.22 7.27
N GLN A 275 9.15 10.84 7.59
CA GLN A 275 8.86 9.62 8.34
C GLN A 275 9.29 8.34 7.61
N ALA A 276 9.16 8.30 6.27
CA ALA A 276 9.61 7.17 5.46
C ALA A 276 11.13 7.07 5.42
N ILE A 277 11.80 8.20 5.22
CA ILE A 277 13.26 8.33 5.27
C ILE A 277 13.80 7.90 6.63
N ASN A 278 13.24 8.40 7.74
CA ASN A 278 13.70 8.08 9.10
C ASN A 278 13.44 6.60 9.46
N ALA A 279 12.43 5.98 8.85
CA ALA A 279 12.21 4.54 8.99
C ALA A 279 13.23 3.73 8.19
N ASN A 280 13.65 4.24 7.02
CA ASN A 280 14.72 3.64 6.22
C ASN A 280 16.10 3.75 6.89
N CYS A 281 16.48 4.90 7.46
CA CYS A 281 17.72 5.04 8.22
C CYS A 281 17.78 4.04 9.39
N ARG A 282 16.72 3.99 10.22
CA ARG A 282 16.64 3.02 11.34
C ARG A 282 16.69 1.55 10.88
N TYR A 283 16.14 1.26 9.70
CA TYR A 283 16.24 -0.09 9.13
C TYR A 283 17.67 -0.41 8.67
N LEU A 284 18.35 0.56 8.06
CA LEU A 284 19.74 0.46 7.68
C LEU A 284 20.66 0.28 8.89
N ASP A 285 20.45 1.04 9.97
CA ASP A 285 21.20 0.91 11.25
C ASP A 285 21.05 -0.49 11.84
N ALA A 286 19.82 -1.03 11.87
CA ALA A 286 19.55 -2.36 12.36
C ALA A 286 20.19 -3.47 11.51
N ILE A 287 20.49 -3.19 10.23
CA ILE A 287 21.25 -4.09 9.35
C ILE A 287 22.75 -3.95 9.61
N LEU A 288 23.24 -2.72 9.78
CA LEU A 288 24.65 -2.43 10.07
C LEU A 288 25.13 -3.16 11.33
N GLU A 289 24.32 -3.12 12.40
CA GLU A 289 24.61 -3.85 13.64
C GLU A 289 24.86 -5.34 13.39
N GLN A 290 24.13 -5.95 12.46
CA GLN A 290 24.25 -7.38 12.15
C GLN A 290 25.42 -7.71 11.23
N TYR A 291 25.91 -6.76 10.44
CA TYR A 291 27.18 -6.93 9.73
C TYR A 291 28.36 -7.03 10.71
N HIS A 292 28.30 -6.35 11.85
CA HIS A 292 29.32 -6.41 12.91
C HIS A 292 29.15 -7.63 13.83
N GLN A 293 27.92 -7.86 14.33
CA GLN A 293 27.66 -8.86 15.37
C GLN A 293 27.31 -10.24 14.79
N GLY A 294 26.86 -10.30 13.55
CA GLY A 294 26.31 -11.47 12.90
C GLY A 294 24.79 -11.45 12.83
N ARG A 295 24.26 -12.33 11.98
CA ARG A 295 22.84 -12.36 11.64
C ARG A 295 21.99 -12.74 12.85
N ASP A 296 21.04 -11.87 13.17
CA ASP A 296 20.03 -12.07 14.20
C ASP A 296 18.63 -11.70 13.64
N ASN A 297 17.59 -12.42 14.08
CA ASN A 297 16.20 -12.11 13.76
C ASN A 297 15.43 -11.49 14.95
N ARG A 298 16.15 -10.92 15.94
CA ARG A 298 15.58 -10.18 17.07
C ARG A 298 14.47 -9.21 16.66
N LEU A 299 13.57 -8.98 17.62
CA LEU A 299 12.39 -8.14 17.47
C LEU A 299 12.72 -6.73 16.94
N ALA A 300 13.82 -6.12 17.37
CA ALA A 300 14.24 -4.78 16.94
C ALA A 300 14.41 -4.67 15.41
N TYR A 301 15.14 -5.61 14.80
CA TYR A 301 15.31 -5.68 13.34
C TYR A 301 13.97 -5.85 12.61
N ARG A 302 13.10 -6.72 13.12
CA ARG A 302 11.78 -6.99 12.51
C ARG A 302 10.87 -5.78 12.58
N ILE A 303 10.88 -5.05 13.70
CA ILE A 303 10.14 -3.79 13.86
C ILE A 303 10.67 -2.73 12.89
N ALA A 304 11.98 -2.54 12.79
CA ALA A 304 12.59 -1.56 11.89
C ALA A 304 12.24 -1.86 10.42
N ARG A 305 12.41 -3.12 9.99
CA ARG A 305 12.03 -3.59 8.64
C ARG A 305 10.55 -3.33 8.34
N ARG A 306 9.66 -3.69 9.28
CA ARG A 306 8.22 -3.50 9.11
C ARG A 306 7.85 -2.02 9.05
N ALA A 307 8.47 -1.19 9.88
CA ALA A 307 8.26 0.25 9.89
C ALA A 307 8.65 0.87 8.54
N ALA A 308 9.82 0.53 7.97
CA ALA A 308 10.26 1.01 6.66
C ALA A 308 9.24 0.71 5.56
N HIS A 309 8.82 -0.55 5.41
CA HIS A 309 7.82 -0.92 4.40
C HIS A 309 6.43 -0.31 4.64
N ASN A 310 6.00 -0.18 5.91
CA ASN A 310 4.72 0.46 6.21
C ASN A 310 4.73 1.96 5.83
N ARG A 311 5.85 2.66 6.06
CA ARG A 311 5.98 4.09 5.70
C ARG A 311 6.14 4.30 4.21
N ASP A 312 6.80 3.40 3.50
CA ASP A 312 6.80 3.37 2.04
C ASP A 312 5.38 3.20 1.47
N GLY A 313 4.58 2.30 2.06
CA GLY A 313 3.16 2.14 1.71
C GLY A 313 2.30 3.36 2.04
N GLU A 314 2.57 4.05 3.14
CA GLU A 314 1.92 5.31 3.50
C GLU A 314 2.25 6.42 2.48
N LEU A 315 3.52 6.58 2.11
CA LEU A 315 3.98 7.50 1.08
C LEU A 315 3.32 7.22 -0.28
N ALA A 316 3.25 5.94 -0.69
CA ALA A 316 2.54 5.53 -1.91
C ALA A 316 1.07 5.94 -1.89
N SER A 317 0.40 5.81 -0.73
CA SER A 317 -0.98 6.25 -0.56
C SER A 317 -1.14 7.77 -0.65
N VAL A 318 -0.19 8.54 -0.12
CA VAL A 318 -0.14 10.02 -0.25
C VAL A 318 -0.06 10.44 -1.70
N VAL A 319 0.94 9.90 -2.41
CA VAL A 319 1.25 10.25 -3.80
C VAL A 319 0.13 9.81 -4.74
N SER A 320 -0.47 8.64 -4.52
CA SER A 320 -1.63 8.18 -5.31
C SER A 320 -2.83 9.13 -5.18
N ASN A 321 -3.13 9.61 -3.96
CA ASN A 321 -4.21 10.57 -3.79
C ASN A 321 -3.87 11.94 -4.40
N LEU A 322 -2.63 12.41 -4.28
CA LEU A 322 -2.15 13.64 -4.92
C LEU A 322 -2.26 13.56 -6.45
N SER A 323 -2.08 12.38 -7.05
CA SER A 323 -2.20 12.19 -8.50
C SER A 323 -3.63 12.43 -9.02
N THR A 324 -4.63 12.25 -8.15
CA THR A 324 -6.06 12.43 -8.48
C THR A 324 -6.61 13.79 -8.03
N GLU A 325 -5.77 14.63 -7.40
CA GLU A 325 -6.15 15.94 -6.90
C GLU A 325 -6.15 17.00 -8.04
N PRO A 326 -7.30 17.64 -8.33
CA PRO A 326 -7.39 18.58 -9.46
C PRO A 326 -6.58 19.85 -9.27
N ARG A 327 -6.35 20.25 -8.01
CA ARG A 327 -5.65 21.49 -7.63
C ARG A 327 -4.15 21.31 -7.50
N ALA A 328 -3.65 20.07 -7.43
CA ALA A 328 -2.22 19.82 -7.35
C ALA A 328 -1.56 20.20 -8.69
N GLY A 329 -0.59 21.11 -8.64
CA GLY A 329 0.21 21.49 -9.80
C GLY A 329 0.89 20.28 -10.42
N SER A 330 1.02 20.26 -11.76
CA SER A 330 1.64 19.13 -12.47
C SER A 330 3.05 18.82 -11.95
N GLN A 331 3.80 19.85 -11.58
CA GLN A 331 5.16 19.75 -11.04
C GLN A 331 5.19 19.03 -9.68
N ILE A 332 4.29 19.37 -8.76
CA ILE A 332 4.17 18.69 -7.44
C ILE A 332 3.89 17.21 -7.61
N ARG A 333 2.97 16.85 -8.53
CA ARG A 333 2.64 15.44 -8.80
C ARG A 333 3.84 14.67 -9.35
N GLU A 334 4.60 15.27 -10.26
CA GLU A 334 5.82 14.66 -10.80
C GLU A 334 6.88 14.50 -9.70
N THR A 335 7.18 15.55 -8.93
CA THR A 335 8.14 15.51 -7.83
C THR A 335 7.76 14.45 -6.80
N ALA A 336 6.49 14.39 -6.38
CA ALA A 336 6.00 13.39 -5.43
C ALA A 336 6.11 11.96 -5.97
N PHE A 337 5.79 11.74 -7.25
CA PHE A 337 5.94 10.43 -7.89
C PHE A 337 7.40 9.99 -7.98
N ARG A 338 8.30 10.91 -8.36
CA ARG A 338 9.75 10.63 -8.39
C ARG A 338 10.28 10.29 -7.00
N LEU A 339 9.91 11.07 -5.98
CA LEU A 339 10.28 10.79 -4.58
C LEU A 339 9.78 9.42 -4.12
N LEU A 340 8.54 9.04 -4.47
CA LEU A 340 8.02 7.70 -4.20
C LEU A 340 8.89 6.61 -4.85
N CYS A 341 9.20 6.74 -6.14
CA CYS A 341 10.03 5.76 -6.85
C CYS A 341 11.44 5.66 -6.24
N LEU A 342 12.05 6.79 -5.88
CA LEU A 342 13.37 6.84 -5.27
C LEU A 342 13.35 6.22 -3.87
N ASN A 343 12.39 6.57 -3.01
CA ASN A 343 12.24 5.98 -1.68
C ASN A 343 11.98 4.47 -1.74
N HIS A 344 11.14 4.02 -2.67
CA HIS A 344 10.87 2.60 -2.86
C HIS A 344 12.13 1.83 -3.32
N THR A 345 12.90 2.43 -4.23
CA THR A 345 14.18 1.87 -4.70
C THR A 345 15.21 1.85 -3.55
N PHE A 346 15.28 2.92 -2.76
CA PHE A 346 16.13 3.02 -1.59
C PHE A 346 15.81 1.92 -0.56
N THR A 347 14.54 1.77 -0.20
CA THR A 347 14.03 0.70 0.66
C THR A 347 14.37 -0.70 0.11
N SER A 348 14.33 -0.86 -1.21
CA SER A 348 14.66 -2.13 -1.88
C SER A 348 16.15 -2.47 -1.79
N TYR A 349 17.05 -1.50 -1.95
CA TYR A 349 18.49 -1.71 -1.75
C TYR A 349 18.84 -2.00 -0.29
N ILE A 350 18.21 -1.30 0.67
CA ILE A 350 18.34 -1.62 2.10
C ILE A 350 17.83 -3.06 2.37
N SER A 351 16.71 -3.45 1.76
CA SER A 351 16.18 -4.81 1.90
C SER A 351 17.11 -5.87 1.32
N ALA A 352 17.81 -5.56 0.22
CA ALA A 352 18.82 -6.44 -0.34
C ALA A 352 20.01 -6.62 0.61
N LEU A 353 20.52 -5.53 1.23
CA LEU A 353 21.52 -5.61 2.30
C LEU A 353 21.01 -6.48 3.45
N GLY A 354 19.78 -6.22 3.93
CA GLY A 354 19.16 -6.99 4.99
C GLY A 354 18.98 -8.48 4.68
N ALA A 355 18.83 -8.87 3.41
CA ALA A 355 18.77 -10.28 3.01
C ALA A 355 20.14 -10.98 3.10
N HIS A 356 21.23 -10.24 2.92
CA HIS A 356 22.62 -10.75 2.91
C HIS A 356 23.46 -10.16 4.07
N ARG A 357 22.83 -9.98 5.24
CA ARG A 357 23.42 -9.37 6.45
C ARG A 357 24.26 -10.31 7.33
N GLU A 358 25.05 -11.15 6.69
CA GLU A 358 25.97 -12.05 7.40
C GLU A 358 27.14 -11.26 8.00
N LYS A 359 27.75 -11.77 9.07
CA LYS A 359 28.89 -11.11 9.71
C LYS A 359 30.03 -10.90 8.70
N LEU A 360 30.49 -9.67 8.54
CA LEU A 360 31.67 -9.37 7.75
C LEU A 360 32.93 -9.44 8.63
N THR A 361 34.04 -9.81 8.02
CA THR A 361 35.34 -9.92 8.73
C THR A 361 36.37 -8.92 8.24
N THR A 362 36.08 -8.21 7.14
CA THR A 362 37.00 -7.26 6.52
C THR A 362 36.78 -5.87 7.14
N PRO A 363 37.74 -5.36 7.94
CA PRO A 363 37.56 -4.13 8.72
C PRO A 363 37.38 -2.89 7.85
N ASP A 364 38.06 -2.81 6.69
CA ASP A 364 37.93 -1.66 5.78
C ASP A 364 36.54 -1.55 5.18
N ILE A 365 35.88 -2.68 4.92
CA ILE A 365 34.50 -2.72 4.42
C ILE A 365 33.53 -2.33 5.54
N LEU A 366 33.74 -2.83 6.77
CA LEU A 366 32.94 -2.44 7.92
C LEU A 366 33.04 -0.93 8.19
N ALA A 367 34.24 -0.36 8.18
CA ALA A 367 34.45 1.08 8.33
C ALA A 367 33.79 1.88 7.20
N LEU A 368 33.85 1.39 5.96
CA LEU A 368 33.12 2.01 4.85
C LEU A 368 31.61 1.98 5.09
N LEU A 369 31.06 0.87 5.58
CA LEU A 369 29.64 0.76 5.89
C LEU A 369 29.24 1.75 6.99
N ASP A 370 30.01 1.82 8.07
CA ASP A 370 29.76 2.76 9.17
C ASP A 370 29.74 4.21 8.65
N ASP A 371 30.73 4.59 7.85
CA ASP A 371 30.82 5.93 7.25
C ASP A 371 29.68 6.19 6.25
N ALA A 372 29.28 5.18 5.47
CA ALA A 372 28.20 5.30 4.49
C ALA A 372 26.83 5.46 5.17
N VAL A 373 26.58 4.76 6.28
CA VAL A 373 25.35 4.91 7.06
C VAL A 373 25.29 6.27 7.74
N CYS A 374 26.39 6.74 8.33
CA CYS A 374 26.47 8.10 8.88
C CYS A 374 26.22 9.15 7.81
N TYR A 375 26.82 8.97 6.62
CA TYR A 375 26.59 9.86 5.49
C TYR A 375 25.13 9.86 5.01
N VAL A 376 24.49 8.70 4.93
CA VAL A 376 23.06 8.59 4.57
C VAL A 376 22.20 9.40 5.55
N ASP A 377 22.45 9.25 6.86
CA ASP A 377 21.69 9.95 7.89
C ASP A 377 21.94 11.47 7.81
N ASP A 378 23.21 11.89 7.72
CA ASP A 378 23.59 13.30 7.58
C ASP A 378 22.97 13.92 6.30
N ALA A 379 23.12 13.25 5.15
CA ALA A 379 22.63 13.76 3.86
C ALA A 379 21.11 13.88 3.81
N LEU A 380 20.36 13.02 4.50
CA LEU A 380 18.90 13.08 4.49
C LEU A 380 18.31 14.09 5.49
N HIS A 381 19.13 14.57 6.45
CA HIS A 381 18.70 15.53 7.48
C HIS A 381 19.40 16.91 7.40
N HIS A 382 20.36 17.11 6.50
CA HIS A 382 21.15 18.35 6.44
C HIS A 382 20.39 19.59 5.95
N SER A 383 20.90 20.75 6.35
CA SER A 383 20.54 22.08 5.84
C SER A 383 21.40 22.47 4.63
N PRO A 384 20.98 23.44 3.79
CA PRO A 384 21.72 23.87 2.58
C PRO A 384 23.17 24.33 2.82
N ALA A 385 23.55 24.66 4.06
CA ALA A 385 24.89 25.11 4.42
C ALA A 385 25.96 23.99 4.39
N ASP A 386 25.55 22.71 4.42
CA ASP A 386 26.47 21.56 4.48
C ASP A 386 26.71 20.89 3.11
N GLU A 387 26.14 21.42 2.04
CA GLU A 387 26.09 20.79 0.71
C GLU A 387 27.49 20.43 0.17
N GLN A 388 28.49 21.31 0.38
CA GLN A 388 29.87 21.07 -0.06
C GLN A 388 30.56 19.94 0.73
N ARG A 389 30.30 19.84 2.04
CA ARG A 389 30.83 18.79 2.91
C ARG A 389 30.22 17.43 2.53
N VAL A 390 28.91 17.40 2.30
CA VAL A 390 28.17 16.22 1.87
C VAL A 390 28.69 15.72 0.51
N GLN A 391 28.87 16.61 -0.48
CA GLN A 391 29.44 16.22 -1.77
C GLN A 391 30.86 15.64 -1.66
N GLN A 392 31.72 16.21 -0.80
CA GLN A 392 33.07 15.70 -0.57
C GLN A 392 33.05 14.31 0.09
N ALA A 393 32.18 14.10 1.09
CA ALA A 393 32.01 12.81 1.75
C ALA A 393 31.51 11.73 0.76
N LEU A 394 30.55 12.07 -0.11
CA LEU A 394 30.07 11.19 -1.16
C LEU A 394 31.19 10.77 -2.12
N ALA A 395 31.98 11.74 -2.61
CA ALA A 395 33.09 11.47 -3.52
C ALA A 395 34.17 10.57 -2.87
N SER A 396 34.46 10.80 -1.58
CA SER A 396 35.36 9.96 -0.79
C SER A 396 34.84 8.51 -0.68
N LEU A 397 33.56 8.33 -0.34
CA LEU A 397 32.94 7.01 -0.24
C LEU A 397 32.93 6.28 -1.59
N GLN A 398 32.57 6.97 -2.68
CA GLN A 398 32.59 6.38 -4.03
C GLN A 398 34.00 5.96 -4.45
N THR A 399 35.02 6.77 -4.12
CA THR A 399 36.42 6.43 -4.41
C THR A 399 36.83 5.17 -3.63
N ARG A 400 36.49 5.08 -2.33
CA ARG A 400 36.79 3.90 -1.51
C ARG A 400 36.10 2.64 -2.03
N ILE A 401 34.84 2.73 -2.47
CA ILE A 401 34.10 1.60 -3.07
C ILE A 401 34.82 1.06 -4.30
N GLN A 402 35.43 1.92 -5.12
CA GLN A 402 36.17 1.51 -6.32
C GLN A 402 37.54 0.88 -6.04
N HIS A 403 38.17 1.24 -4.91
CA HIS A 403 39.52 0.79 -4.56
C HIS A 403 39.55 -0.43 -3.63
N LEU A 404 38.44 -0.72 -2.95
CA LEU A 404 38.30 -1.93 -2.14
C LEU A 404 38.20 -3.15 -3.07
N ASP A 405 39.03 -4.16 -2.81
CA ASP A 405 39.00 -5.44 -3.52
C ASP A 405 38.24 -6.48 -2.67
N PRO A 406 36.92 -6.66 -2.90
CA PRO A 406 36.12 -7.59 -2.13
C PRO A 406 36.47 -9.04 -2.48
N ARG A 407 36.44 -9.93 -1.50
CA ARG A 407 36.68 -11.36 -1.74
C ARG A 407 35.62 -11.90 -2.70
N ALA A 408 36.04 -12.39 -3.87
CA ALA A 408 35.14 -12.75 -4.98
C ALA A 408 34.08 -13.81 -4.64
N GLU A 409 34.37 -14.71 -3.70
CA GLU A 409 33.46 -15.77 -3.25
C GLU A 409 32.62 -15.39 -2.02
N SER A 410 32.77 -14.17 -1.50
CA SER A 410 32.02 -13.67 -0.35
C SER A 410 30.79 -12.83 -0.76
N LYS A 411 30.02 -12.37 0.22
CA LYS A 411 28.90 -11.42 0.02
C LYS A 411 29.37 -9.97 -0.09
N GLU A 412 30.64 -9.67 0.18
CA GLU A 412 31.23 -8.33 0.15
C GLU A 412 31.00 -7.58 -1.18
N PRO A 413 31.14 -8.19 -2.37
CA PRO A 413 30.90 -7.48 -3.62
C PRO A 413 29.45 -7.00 -3.76
N LEU A 414 28.49 -7.79 -3.26
CA LEU A 414 27.08 -7.41 -3.27
C LEU A 414 26.83 -6.25 -2.31
N VAL A 415 27.41 -6.30 -1.11
CA VAL A 415 27.28 -5.24 -0.10
C VAL A 415 27.80 -3.91 -0.64
N LEU A 416 29.01 -3.91 -1.20
CA LEU A 416 29.61 -2.71 -1.82
C LEU A 416 28.76 -2.18 -2.98
N GLN A 417 28.24 -3.08 -3.83
CA GLN A 417 27.35 -2.69 -4.93
C GLN A 417 26.06 -2.04 -4.42
N GLN A 418 25.38 -2.63 -3.43
CA GLN A 418 24.12 -2.09 -2.91
C GLN A 418 24.32 -0.74 -2.20
N ILE A 419 25.41 -0.58 -1.45
CA ILE A 419 25.76 0.71 -0.82
C ILE A 419 26.07 1.75 -1.88
N GLY A 420 26.85 1.41 -2.92
CA GLY A 420 27.11 2.32 -4.03
C GLY A 420 25.82 2.78 -4.72
N LEU A 421 24.86 1.87 -4.93
CA LEU A 421 23.55 2.19 -5.48
C LEU A 421 22.71 3.08 -4.55
N LEU A 422 22.73 2.84 -3.23
CA LEU A 422 22.07 3.70 -2.24
C LEU A 422 22.64 5.12 -2.29
N LEU A 423 23.96 5.25 -2.24
CA LEU A 423 24.68 6.53 -2.27
C LEU A 423 24.40 7.32 -3.57
N ALA A 424 24.23 6.62 -4.69
CA ALA A 424 23.91 7.25 -5.97
C ALA A 424 22.50 7.87 -6.03
N LEU A 425 21.54 7.39 -5.22
CA LEU A 425 20.18 7.94 -5.18
C LEU A 425 20.07 9.22 -4.34
N LEU A 426 20.92 9.35 -3.31
CA LEU A 426 20.80 10.41 -2.30
C LEU A 426 20.80 11.84 -2.86
N PRO A 427 21.67 12.23 -3.82
CA PRO A 427 21.66 13.59 -4.35
C PRO A 427 20.31 14.00 -4.97
N GLU A 428 19.67 13.09 -5.71
CA GLU A 428 18.37 13.36 -6.32
C GLU A 428 17.25 13.38 -5.26
N ILE A 429 17.30 12.52 -4.25
CA ILE A 429 16.35 12.52 -3.13
C ILE A 429 16.42 13.87 -2.39
N CYS A 430 17.62 14.33 -2.02
CA CYS A 430 17.83 15.60 -1.31
C CYS A 430 17.33 16.80 -2.13
N ARG A 431 17.65 16.83 -3.44
CA ARG A 431 17.21 17.88 -4.35
C ARG A 431 15.68 17.96 -4.45
N LEU A 432 15.01 16.81 -4.59
CA LEU A 432 13.55 16.76 -4.68
C LEU A 432 12.88 17.06 -3.34
N GLN A 433 13.47 16.67 -2.21
CA GLN A 433 12.98 16.99 -0.87
C GLN A 433 12.91 18.51 -0.66
N GLN A 434 13.99 19.24 -1.01
CA GLN A 434 14.02 20.70 -0.94
C GLN A 434 12.92 21.36 -1.81
N GLN A 435 12.63 20.80 -2.99
CA GLN A 435 11.56 21.32 -3.85
C GLN A 435 10.16 21.19 -3.22
N VAL A 436 9.93 20.15 -2.40
CA VAL A 436 8.66 19.96 -1.70
C VAL A 436 8.57 20.84 -0.45
N GLU A 437 9.68 21.11 0.23
CA GLU A 437 9.73 21.99 1.41
C GLU A 437 9.58 23.48 1.08
N ILE A 438 10.09 23.92 -0.08
CA ILE A 438 10.14 25.35 -0.47
C ILE A 438 8.79 25.86 -1.00
N GLN A 439 7.84 25.01 -1.38
CA GLN A 439 6.54 25.46 -1.90
C GLN A 439 5.57 25.74 -0.75
N PRO A 440 5.22 27.02 -0.47
CA PRO A 440 4.13 27.32 0.46
C PRO A 440 2.79 26.91 -0.18
N GLU A 441 1.86 26.46 0.68
CA GLU A 441 0.49 26.02 0.34
C GLU A 441 -0.30 26.99 -0.56
#